data_AF-A0A9E3FE04-F1
#
_entry.id   AF-A0A9E3FE04-F1
#
_cell.length_a   1.000
_cell.length_b   1.000
_cell.length_c   1.000
_cell.angle_alpha   90.00
_cell.angle_beta   90.00
_cell.angle_gamma   90.00
#
_symmetry.space_group_name_H-M   'P 1'
#
loop_
_entity.id
_entity.type
_entity.pdbx_description
1 polymer ?
#
loop_
_entity_poly.entity_id
_entity_poly.type
_entity_poly.pdbx_seq_one_letter_code
_entity_poly.pdbx_strand_id
1 'polypeptide(L)' 'MPREVSDGEGVTWTCAQAYGGLSEGDENAEAARVEGDLFEVVCTPSGGAQTVRLKLEGGWGDNLSDEELLKKIEAARRAG' A
#
# COMPACT_ATOMS: atom_id res chain seq x y z
N MET A 1 6.12 -7.84 -2.40
CA MET A 1 6.28 -7.99 -0.93
C MET A 1 5.28 -7.08 -0.21
N PRO A 2 4.53 -7.59 0.77
CA PRO A 2 3.76 -6.76 1.70
C PRO A 2 4.71 -6.04 2.69
N ARG A 3 4.35 -4.82 3.10
CA ARG A 3 5.01 -4.03 4.13
C ARG A 3 4.03 -3.74 5.26
N GLU A 4 4.49 -3.88 6.49
CA GLU A 4 3.69 -3.59 7.68
C GLU A 4 4.18 -2.29 8.32
N VAL A 5 3.25 -1.39 8.65
CA VAL A 5 3.52 -0.14 9.36
C VAL A 5 2.48 0.06 10.44
N SER A 6 2.87 0.49 11.63
CA SER A 6 1.93 0.74 12.73
C SER A 6 1.75 2.23 12.96
N ASP A 7 0.51 2.67 13.08
CA ASP A 7 0.21 4.06 13.46
C ASP A 7 0.31 4.27 14.98
N GLY A 8 0.30 5.55 15.39
CA GLY A 8 0.36 5.95 16.80
C GLY A 8 -0.90 5.59 17.60
N GLU A 9 -1.97 5.11 16.94
CA GLU A 9 -3.20 4.64 17.57
C GLU A 9 -3.16 3.12 17.84
N GLY A 10 -2.09 2.44 17.45
CA GLY A 10 -1.91 1.01 17.62
C GLY A 10 -2.56 0.16 16.53
N VAL A 11 -2.94 0.76 15.40
CA VAL A 11 -3.40 0.02 14.22
C VAL A 11 -2.20 -0.34 13.34
N THR A 12 -2.03 -1.62 13.08
CA THR A 12 -1.02 -2.10 12.13
C THR A 12 -1.64 -2.19 10.74
N TRP A 13 -1.04 -1.51 9.79
CA TRP A 13 -1.42 -1.48 8.39
C TRP A 13 -0.52 -2.41 7.58
N THR A 14 -1.13 -3.41 6.96
CA THR A 14 -0.45 -4.26 5.98
C THR A 14 -0.70 -3.70 4.59
N CYS A 15 0.31 -3.06 4.02
CA CYS A 15 0.30 -2.50 2.67
C CYS A 15 0.93 -3.46 1.68
N ALA A 16 0.21 -3.84 0.64
CA ALA A 16 0.70 -4.69 -0.43
C ALA A 16 0.33 -4.08 -1.78
N GLN A 17 1.22 -4.19 -2.78
CA GLN A 17 0.85 -3.84 -4.15
C GLN A 17 -0.35 -4.69 -4.56
N ALA A 18 -1.41 -4.04 -5.06
CA ALA A 18 -2.54 -4.72 -5.66
C ALA A 18 -2.00 -5.66 -6.75
N TYR A 19 -2.56 -6.86 -6.86
CA TYR A 19 -2.13 -7.93 -7.79
C TYR A 19 -0.79 -8.61 -7.47
N GLY A 20 0.06 -8.06 -6.60
CA GLY A 20 1.32 -8.71 -6.15
C GLY A 20 1.13 -9.95 -5.25
N GLY A 21 -0.11 -10.33 -4.96
CA GLY A 21 -0.48 -11.56 -4.22
C GLY A 21 -1.17 -12.63 -5.07
N LEU A 22 -1.36 -12.39 -6.37
CA LEU A 22 -1.90 -13.38 -7.31
C LEU A 22 -0.72 -14.12 -7.97
N SER A 23 -0.14 -15.06 -7.23
CA SER A 23 0.97 -15.94 -7.63
C SER A 23 2.35 -15.28 -7.74
N GLU A 24 3.31 -15.92 -7.07
CA GLU A 24 4.74 -15.58 -7.07
C GLU A 24 5.29 -15.58 -8.51
N GLY A 25 5.57 -14.39 -9.06
CA GLY A 25 6.22 -14.25 -10.36
C GLY A 25 6.43 -12.78 -10.76
N ASP A 26 7.62 -12.46 -11.28
CA ASP A 26 8.05 -11.14 -11.78
C ASP A 26 7.07 -10.49 -12.79
N GLU A 27 6.18 -11.27 -13.42
CA GLU A 27 5.18 -10.79 -14.37
C GLU A 27 4.11 -9.86 -13.76
N ASN A 28 3.93 -9.87 -12.43
CA ASN A 28 2.90 -9.06 -11.77
C ASN A 28 3.30 -7.59 -11.51
N ALA A 29 4.60 -7.27 -11.48
CA ALA A 29 5.03 -5.87 -11.30
C ALA A 29 4.59 -5.00 -12.50
N GLU A 30 4.58 -5.56 -13.70
CA GLU A 30 4.10 -4.88 -14.90
C GLU A 30 2.56 -4.77 -14.93
N ALA A 31 1.84 -5.72 -14.33
CA ALA A 31 0.37 -5.74 -14.28
C ALA A 31 -0.24 -4.77 -13.25
N ALA A 32 0.49 -4.45 -12.18
CA ALA A 32 0.07 -3.49 -11.16
C ALA A 32 0.32 -2.02 -11.55
N ARG A 33 0.92 -1.80 -12.73
CA ARG A 33 1.31 -0.51 -13.28
C ARG A 33 0.07 0.16 -13.92
N VAL A 34 -0.45 1.22 -13.31
CA VAL A 34 -1.68 1.88 -13.77
C VAL A 34 -1.38 2.92 -14.86
N GLU A 35 -0.33 3.72 -14.67
CA GLU A 35 0.22 4.69 -15.64
C GLU A 35 1.68 4.98 -15.28
N GLY A 36 2.63 4.75 -16.19
CA GLY A 36 4.05 4.98 -15.90
C GLY A 36 4.51 4.26 -14.62
N ASP A 37 5.42 4.82 -13.83
CA ASP A 37 5.96 4.18 -12.62
C ASP A 37 5.01 4.15 -11.40
N LEU A 38 3.69 4.27 -11.57
CA LEU A 38 2.71 4.23 -10.48
C LEU A 38 2.11 2.83 -10.29
N PHE A 39 2.21 2.33 -9.06
CA PHE A 39 1.70 1.07 -8.56
C PHE A 39 0.49 1.29 -7.66
N GLU A 40 -0.52 0.47 -7.86
CA GLU A 40 -1.64 0.44 -6.95
C GLU A 40 -1.28 -0.36 -5.70
N VAL A 41 -1.54 0.19 -4.52
CA VAL A 41 -1.18 -0.40 -3.21
C VAL A 41 -2.41 -0.44 -2.32
N VAL A 42 -2.70 -1.61 -1.80
CA VAL A 42 -3.82 -1.87 -0.89
C VAL A 42 -3.28 -1.96 0.53
N CYS A 43 -3.73 -1.06 1.39
CA CYS A 43 -3.37 -1.04 2.81
C CYS A 43 -4.56 -1.49 3.65
N THR A 44 -4.40 -2.61 4.34
CA THR A 44 -5.42 -3.22 5.19
C THR A 44 -5.06 -3.02 6.65
N PRO A 45 -5.93 -2.41 7.47
CA PRO A 45 -5.69 -2.23 8.89
C PRO A 45 -5.98 -3.52 9.68
N SER A 46 -5.19 -3.77 10.73
CA SER A 46 -5.46 -4.78 11.73
C SER A 46 -6.70 -4.38 12.53
N GLY A 47 -7.69 -5.28 12.63
CA GLY A 47 -8.91 -5.02 13.40
C GLY A 47 -10.18 -4.77 12.56
N GLY A 48 -10.13 -5.00 11.24
CA GLY A 48 -11.33 -5.00 10.39
C GLY A 48 -11.86 -3.61 10.03
N ALA A 49 -11.05 -2.56 10.24
CA ALA A 49 -11.34 -1.24 9.70
C ALA A 49 -11.25 -1.22 8.17
N GLN A 50 -11.75 -0.15 7.55
CA GLN A 50 -11.84 -0.03 6.09
C GLN A 50 -10.46 -0.11 5.43
N THR A 51 -10.30 -1.04 4.49
CA THR A 51 -9.14 -1.11 3.60
C THR A 51 -9.09 0.12 2.70
N VAL A 52 -7.90 0.69 2.53
CA VAL A 52 -7.68 1.81 1.60
C VAL A 52 -6.79 1.42 0.43
N ARG A 53 -7.00 2.10 -0.69
CA ARG A 53 -6.24 1.91 -1.92
C ARG A 53 -5.49 3.18 -2.26
N LEU A 54 -4.18 3.07 -2.40
CA LEU A 54 -3.25 4.15 -2.70
C LEU A 54 -2.66 3.92 -4.09
N LYS A 55 -2.24 5.01 -4.73
CA LYS A 55 -1.38 4.98 -5.91
C LYS A 55 -0.02 5.52 -5.50
N LEU A 56 1.00 4.68 -5.51
CA LEU A 56 2.36 5.00 -5.06
C LEU A 56 3.35 4.76 -6.19
N GLU A 57 4.47 5.47 -6.18
CA GLU A 57 5.53 5.28 -7.18
C GLU A 57 6.28 3.94 -6.99
N GLY A 58 6.96 3.49 -8.05
CA GLY A 58 7.84 2.34 -8.02
C GLY A 58 8.90 2.49 -6.93
N GLY A 59 9.20 1.38 -6.24
CA GLY A 59 10.12 1.41 -5.10
C GLY A 59 9.56 2.07 -3.84
N TRP A 60 8.24 2.31 -3.74
CA TRP A 60 7.63 2.85 -2.53
C TRP A 60 7.96 2.06 -1.26
N GLY A 61 8.15 0.75 -1.37
CA GLY A 61 8.52 -0.12 -0.26
C GLY A 61 9.81 0.33 0.43
N ASP A 62 10.77 0.84 -0.35
CA ASP A 62 12.10 1.24 0.10
C ASP A 62 12.25 2.76 0.21
N ASN A 63 11.55 3.51 -0.63
CA ASN A 63 11.70 4.97 -0.74
C ASN A 63 10.75 5.76 0.17
N LEU A 64 9.57 5.23 0.50
CA LEU A 64 8.64 5.91 1.40
C LEU A 64 8.94 5.56 2.86
N SER A 65 9.01 6.57 3.70
CA SER A 65 9.07 6.36 5.16
C SER A 65 7.72 5.89 5.71
N ASP A 66 7.73 5.16 6.82
CA ASP A 66 6.51 4.70 7.51
C ASP A 66 5.56 5.87 7.78
N GLU A 67 6.09 7.00 8.26
CA GLU A 67 5.30 8.20 8.58
C GLU A 67 4.63 8.81 7.33
N GLU A 68 5.30 8.79 6.17
CA GLU A 68 4.73 9.29 4.92
C GLU A 68 3.67 8.34 4.36
N LEU A 69 3.90 7.03 4.48
CA LEU A 69 2.93 6.01 4.09
C LEU A 69 1.65 6.14 4.94
N LEU A 70 1.78 6.31 6.25
CA LEU A 70 0.67 6.55 7.17
C LEU A 70 -0.10 7.83 6.82
N LYS A 71 0.59 8.94 6.53
CA LYS A 71 -0.07 10.18 6.07
C LYS A 71 -0.89 9.96 4.81
N LYS A 72 -0.39 9.18 3.85
CA LYS A 72 -1.12 8.83 2.61
C LYS A 72 -2.33 7.94 2.90
N ILE A 73 -2.19 6.95 3.79
CA ILE A 73 -3.29 6.10 4.26
C ILE A 73 -4.39 6.97 4.87
N GLU A 74 -4.06 7.85 5.82
CA GLU A 74 -5.03 8.75 6.45
C GLU A 74 -5.71 9.68 5.44
N ALA A 75 -4.95 10.24 4.50
CA ALA A 75 -5.52 11.08 3.45
C ALA A 75 -6.55 10.32 2.59
N ALA A 76 -6.24 9.07 2.23
CA ALA A 76 -7.17 8.22 1.48
C ALA A 76 -8.40 7.82 2.30
N ARG A 77 -8.25 7.54 3.62
CA ARG A 77 -9.38 7.27 4.52
C ARG A 77 -10.34 8.45 4.64
N ARG A 78 -9.84 9.68 4.59
CA ARG A 78 -10.65 10.91 4.65
C ARG A 78 -11.35 11.25 3.33
N ALA A 79 -10.89 10.68 2.22
CA ALA A 79 -11.39 10.96 0.88
C ALA A 79 -12.46 9.96 0.39
N GLY A 80 -12.65 8.84 1.11
CA GLY A 80 -13.70 7.83 0.86
C GLY A 80 -14.91 8.02 1.75
#